data_AF-A0A2K3JW60-F1
#
_entry.id   AF-A0A2K3JW60-F1
#
_cell.length_a   1.000
_cell.length_b   1.000
_cell.length_c   1.000
_cell.angle_alpha   90.00
_cell.angle_beta   90.00
_cell.angle_gamma   90.00
#
_symmetry.space_group_name_H-M   'P 1'
#
loop_
_entity.id
_entity.type
_entity.pdbx_description
1 polymer ?
#
loop_
_entity_poly.entity_id
_entity_poly.type
_entity_poly.pdbx_seq_one_letter_code
_entity_poly.pdbx_strand_id
1 'polypeptide(L)'
;DDNRTQGSELAPWPSRLTSPPPRLADLGYSSEIFEKDTELWQRRVENYWNLMGSKISSNTVRNVMDMKANMGSFAAALKEKDVWVMNVVPHDGPSTLRIVFDRGLIGTTHDCCEVHHKILS
;
A
#
# COMPACT_ATOMS: atom_id res chain seq x y z
N ASP A 1 8.07 -33.37 1.73
CA ASP A 1 7.05 -32.32 1.85
C ASP A 1 7.69 -30.96 1.73
N ASP A 2 7.32 -30.28 0.66
CA ASP A 2 8.16 -29.36 -0.10
C ASP A 2 7.94 -27.90 0.38
N ASN A 3 8.77 -27.46 1.31
CA ASN A 3 8.80 -26.08 1.80
C ASN A 3 9.61 -25.21 0.82
N ARG A 4 9.09 -24.95 -0.38
CA ARG A 4 9.75 -24.09 -1.38
C ARG A 4 9.32 -22.63 -1.21
N THR A 5 10.19 -21.88 -0.53
CA THR A 5 10.53 -20.47 -0.75
C THR A 5 9.64 -19.69 -1.74
N GLN A 6 8.49 -19.18 -1.30
CA GLN A 6 7.76 -18.12 -2.02
C GLN A 6 8.44 -16.73 -1.90
N GLY A 7 9.44 -16.59 -1.02
CA GLY A 7 10.17 -15.34 -0.83
C GLY A 7 11.30 -15.08 -1.83
N SER A 8 11.72 -16.08 -2.62
CA SER A 8 12.89 -15.98 -3.50
C SER A 8 12.63 -15.30 -4.85
N GLU A 9 11.38 -15.03 -5.21
CA GLU A 9 11.01 -14.43 -6.50
C GLU A 9 10.70 -12.92 -6.41
N LEU A 10 10.57 -12.39 -5.19
CA LEU A 10 10.34 -10.96 -5.00
C LEU A 10 11.63 -10.17 -5.23
N ALA A 11 11.51 -9.05 -5.95
CA ALA A 11 12.60 -8.09 -6.07
C ALA A 11 13.12 -7.68 -4.67
N PRO A 12 14.43 -7.44 -4.50
CA PRO A 12 14.99 -7.06 -3.20
C PRO A 12 14.39 -5.73 -2.72
N TRP A 13 14.41 -5.50 -1.41
CA TRP A 13 14.11 -4.18 -0.86
C TRP A 13 15.27 -3.21 -1.20
N PRO A 14 15.00 -1.95 -1.58
CA PRO A 14 13.68 -1.29 -1.68
C PRO A 14 12.98 -1.42 -3.05
N SER A 15 13.57 -2.13 -4.03
CA SER A 15 13.04 -2.23 -5.39
C SER A 15 11.63 -2.82 -5.49
N ARG A 16 11.28 -3.81 -4.65
CA ARG A 16 9.91 -4.38 -4.59
C ARG A 16 8.81 -3.36 -4.28
N LEU A 17 9.14 -2.17 -3.77
CA LEU A 17 8.15 -1.10 -3.62
C LEU A 17 7.55 -0.67 -4.97
N THR A 18 8.28 -0.80 -6.07
CA THR A 18 7.85 -0.32 -7.39
C THR A 18 7.91 -1.40 -8.47
N SER A 19 8.42 -2.60 -8.15
CA SER A 19 8.41 -3.75 -9.06
C SER A 19 7.08 -4.52 -8.95
N PRO A 20 6.41 -4.84 -10.06
CA PRO A 20 5.25 -5.71 -10.07
C PRO A 20 5.57 -7.07 -9.41
N PRO A 21 4.78 -7.54 -8.42
CA PRO A 21 5.04 -8.83 -7.79
C PRO A 21 4.63 -10.00 -8.70
N PRO A 22 5.26 -11.19 -8.59
CA PRO A 22 4.99 -12.33 -9.47
C PRO A 22 3.53 -12.79 -9.46
N ARG A 23 2.88 -12.77 -8.29
CA ARG A 23 1.47 -13.19 -8.11
C ARG A 23 0.43 -12.15 -8.52
N LEU A 24 0.83 -11.04 -9.15
CA LEU A 24 -0.08 -9.96 -9.52
C LEU A 24 -1.19 -10.45 -10.47
N ALA A 25 -0.82 -11.28 -11.45
CA ALA A 25 -1.74 -11.88 -12.40
C ALA A 25 -2.74 -12.85 -11.74
N ASP A 26 -2.29 -13.63 -10.76
CA ASP A 26 -3.14 -14.55 -9.98
C ASP A 26 -4.24 -13.80 -9.21
N LEU A 27 -4.00 -12.52 -8.90
CA LEU A 27 -4.95 -11.63 -8.23
C LEU A 27 -5.80 -10.82 -9.21
N GLY A 28 -5.69 -11.06 -10.52
CA GLY A 28 -6.48 -10.42 -11.56
C GLY A 28 -5.97 -9.05 -12.00
N TYR A 29 -4.71 -8.72 -11.73
CA TYR A 29 -4.09 -7.44 -12.10
C TYR A 29 -2.97 -7.63 -13.13
N SER A 30 -2.83 -6.68 -14.05
CA SER A 30 -1.69 -6.63 -14.97
C SER A 30 -0.57 -5.74 -14.40
N SER A 31 0.68 -6.01 -14.82
CA SER A 31 1.83 -5.16 -14.49
C SER A 31 1.61 -3.71 -14.90
N GLU A 32 1.00 -3.47 -16.06
CA GLU A 32 0.68 -2.12 -16.54
C GLU A 32 -0.26 -1.36 -15.59
N ILE A 33 -1.27 -2.02 -15.02
CA ILE A 33 -2.17 -1.39 -14.05
C ILE A 33 -1.42 -1.04 -12.78
N PHE A 34 -0.57 -1.94 -12.29
CA PHE A 34 0.25 -1.72 -11.10
C PHE A 34 1.25 -0.57 -11.27
N GLU A 35 1.92 -0.50 -12.42
CA GLU A 35 2.88 0.54 -12.76
C GLU A 35 2.19 1.91 -12.85
N LYS A 36 1.07 1.99 -13.58
CA LYS A 36 0.29 3.23 -13.68
C LYS A 36 -0.24 3.71 -12.33
N ASP A 37 -0.70 2.81 -11.48
CA ASP A 37 -1.14 3.15 -10.12
C ASP A 37 0.05 3.67 -9.28
N THR A 38 1.22 3.02 -9.37
CA THR A 38 2.44 3.43 -8.67
C THR A 38 2.91 4.82 -9.11
N GLU A 39 3.01 5.07 -10.41
CA GLU A 39 3.40 6.38 -10.97
C GLU A 39 2.39 7.48 -10.60
N LEU A 40 1.09 7.17 -10.67
CA LEU A 40 0.03 8.10 -10.29
C LEU A 40 0.19 8.56 -8.84
N TRP A 41 0.45 7.61 -7.93
CA TRP A 41 0.63 7.92 -6.51
C TRP A 41 1.93 8.65 -6.21
N GLN A 42 3.03 8.33 -6.90
CA GLN A 42 4.28 9.11 -6.81
C GLN A 42 4.02 10.59 -7.14
N ARG A 43 3.40 10.86 -8.29
CA ARG A 43 3.04 12.23 -8.71
C ARG A 43 2.11 12.92 -7.73
N ARG A 44 1.10 12.21 -7.21
CA ARG A 44 0.16 12.77 -6.21
C ARG A 44 0.87 13.14 -4.92
N VAL A 45 1.68 12.24 -4.38
CA VAL A 45 2.42 12.47 -3.13
C VAL A 45 3.36 13.66 -3.28
N GLU A 46 4.11 13.74 -4.38
CA GLU A 46 4.97 14.90 -4.68
C GLU A 46 4.18 16.21 -4.68
N ASN A 47 3.04 16.24 -5.38
CA ASN A 47 2.19 17.42 -5.44
C ASN A 47 1.64 17.82 -4.05
N TYR A 48 1.12 16.86 -3.28
CA TYR A 48 0.60 17.13 -1.93
C TYR A 48 1.71 17.62 -1.00
N TRP A 49 2.89 17.00 -1.06
CA TRP A 49 4.01 17.38 -0.22
C TRP A 49 4.50 18.80 -0.52
N ASN A 50 4.55 19.18 -1.80
CA ASN A 50 4.93 20.52 -2.21
C ASN A 50 3.91 21.57 -1.73
N LEU A 51 2.61 21.28 -1.82
CA LEU A 51 1.56 22.18 -1.32
C LEU A 51 1.57 22.30 0.21
N MET A 52 1.94 21.24 0.90
CA MET A 52 2.00 21.19 2.36
C MET A 52 3.36 21.62 2.93
N GLY A 53 4.39 21.84 2.11
CA GLY A 53 5.76 22.10 2.55
C GLY A 53 5.92 23.35 3.43
N SER A 54 5.00 24.30 3.37
CA SER A 54 4.94 25.46 4.27
C SER A 54 4.19 25.21 5.59
N LYS A 55 3.37 24.16 5.66
CA LYS A 55 2.51 23.81 6.81
C LYS A 55 3.00 22.59 7.60
N ILE A 56 3.73 21.69 6.94
CA ILE A 56 4.34 20.51 7.55
C ILE A 56 5.81 20.83 7.76
N SER A 57 6.17 21.28 8.96
CA SER A 57 7.57 21.26 9.37
C SER A 57 8.05 19.80 9.43
N SER A 58 9.33 19.55 9.14
CA SER A 58 9.93 18.24 9.31
C SER A 58 9.57 17.71 10.71
N ASN A 59 9.02 16.49 10.80
CA ASN A 59 8.55 15.79 12.01
C ASN A 59 7.11 16.03 12.53
N THR A 60 6.25 16.84 11.91
CA THR A 60 4.86 17.01 12.45
C THR A 60 3.92 15.85 12.14
N VAL A 61 4.16 15.15 11.04
CA VAL A 61 3.42 13.94 10.68
C VAL A 61 4.38 12.78 10.74
N ARG A 62 4.04 11.76 11.55
CA ARG A 62 4.86 10.55 11.74
C ARG A 62 4.13 9.27 11.40
N ASN A 63 2.80 9.30 11.44
CA ASN A 63 1.94 8.15 11.20
C ASN A 63 0.81 8.55 10.25
N VAL A 64 0.64 7.76 9.20
CA VAL A 64 -0.40 7.91 8.18
C VAL A 64 -1.18 6.60 8.12
N MET A 65 -2.50 6.69 8.08
CA MET A 65 -3.39 5.54 7.92
C MET A 65 -4.01 5.59 6.53
N ASP A 66 -3.69 4.61 5.68
CA ASP A 66 -4.26 4.49 4.34
C ASP A 66 -5.45 3.54 4.38
N MET A 67 -6.65 4.10 4.60
CA MET A 67 -7.88 3.33 4.85
C MET A 67 -8.42 2.55 3.63
N LYS A 68 -7.84 2.74 2.44
CA LYS A 68 -8.22 2.03 1.22
C LYS A 68 -6.98 1.83 0.34
N ALA A 69 -6.01 1.12 0.90
CA ALA A 69 -4.66 1.06 0.34
C ALA A 69 -4.58 0.43 -1.06
N ASN A 70 -5.57 -0.37 -1.46
CA ASN A 70 -5.55 -1.11 -2.73
C ASN A 70 -4.18 -1.84 -2.87
N MET A 71 -3.35 -1.48 -3.84
CA MET A 71 -2.03 -2.09 -4.06
C MET A 71 -0.89 -1.51 -3.19
N GLY A 72 -1.17 -0.61 -2.24
CA GLY A 72 -0.17 0.01 -1.36
C GLY A 72 0.70 1.09 -2.02
N SER A 73 0.30 1.59 -3.19
CA SER A 73 1.10 2.54 -3.99
C SER A 73 1.27 3.91 -3.31
N PHE A 74 0.30 4.35 -2.52
CA PHE A 74 0.42 5.57 -1.73
C PHE A 74 1.53 5.44 -0.67
N ALA A 75 1.58 4.33 0.06
CA ALA A 75 2.64 4.06 1.02
C ALA A 75 4.00 3.92 0.32
N ALA A 76 4.06 3.24 -0.83
CA ALA A 76 5.28 3.12 -1.62
C ALA A 76 5.83 4.48 -2.09
N ALA A 77 4.95 5.41 -2.45
CA ALA A 77 5.32 6.77 -2.84
C ALA A 77 5.84 7.62 -1.65
N LEU A 78 5.49 7.25 -0.42
CA LEU A 78 5.95 7.92 0.81
C LEU A 78 7.29 7.39 1.34
N LYS A 79 7.94 6.43 0.67
CA LYS A 79 9.17 5.77 1.17
C LYS A 79 10.31 6.72 1.57
N GLU A 80 10.42 7.86 0.90
CA GLU A 80 11.47 8.88 1.13
C GLU A 80 11.04 9.95 2.15
N LYS A 81 9.84 9.82 2.73
CA LYS A 81 9.30 10.73 3.75
C LYS A 81 9.47 10.07 5.13
N ASP A 82 9.75 10.86 6.16
CA ASP A 82 9.84 10.37 7.55
C ASP A 82 8.44 10.10 8.16
N VAL A 83 7.69 9.19 7.53
CA VAL A 83 6.34 8.78 7.94
C VAL A 83 6.20 7.27 7.90
N TRP A 84 5.46 6.73 8.85
CA TRP A 84 5.03 5.34 8.85
C TRP A 84 3.61 5.26 8.31
N VAL A 85 3.37 4.32 7.38
CA VAL A 85 2.06 4.13 6.77
C VAL A 85 1.50 2.78 7.19
N MET A 86 0.35 2.79 7.86
CA MET A 86 -0.45 1.58 8.09
C MET A 86 -1.45 1.45 6.94
N ASN A 87 -1.28 0.43 6.11
CA ASN A 87 -2.17 0.16 4.98
C ASN A 87 -3.38 -0.65 5.47
N VAL A 88 -4.59 -0.21 5.13
CA VAL A 88 -5.82 -0.92 5.46
C VAL A 88 -6.55 -1.26 4.16
N VAL A 89 -6.86 -2.54 3.97
CA VAL A 89 -7.62 -3.04 2.83
C VAL A 89 -9.00 -3.47 3.33
N PRO A 90 -10.10 -2.99 2.72
CA PRO A 90 -11.44 -3.43 3.11
C PRO A 90 -11.58 -4.96 2.98
N HIS A 91 -12.18 -5.60 3.98
CA HIS A 91 -12.41 -7.05 3.96
C HIS A 91 -13.26 -7.48 2.75
N ASP A 92 -14.26 -6.68 2.40
CA ASP A 92 -15.22 -6.98 1.32
C ASP A 92 -14.68 -6.64 -0.08
N GLY A 93 -13.41 -6.27 -0.19
CA GLY A 93 -12.75 -5.88 -1.44
C GLY A 93 -11.85 -6.97 -2.03
N PRO A 94 -11.25 -6.72 -3.22
CA PRO A 94 -10.23 -7.59 -3.79
C PRO A 94 -9.07 -7.80 -2.81
N SER A 95 -8.51 -9.01 -2.77
CA SER A 95 -7.43 -9.42 -1.82
C SER A 95 -6.06 -8.81 -2.15
N THR A 96 -6.02 -7.48 -2.20
CA THR A 96 -4.85 -6.66 -2.52
C THR A 96 -3.87 -6.53 -1.36
N LEU A 97 -4.27 -6.93 -0.15
CA LEU A 97 -3.38 -7.02 1.01
C LEU A 97 -2.15 -7.91 0.74
N ARG A 98 -2.31 -8.96 -0.09
CA ARG A 98 -1.17 -9.80 -0.51
C ARG A 98 -0.15 -9.01 -1.34
N ILE A 99 -0.61 -8.10 -2.20
CA ILE A 99 0.25 -7.20 -3.00
C ILE A 99 0.98 -6.23 -2.06
N VAL A 100 0.28 -5.69 -1.05
CA VAL A 100 0.89 -4.83 -0.02
C VAL A 100 2.05 -5.54 0.67
N PHE A 101 1.86 -6.81 1.06
CA PHE A 101 2.92 -7.61 1.69
C PHE A 101 4.07 -7.95 0.73
N ASP A 102 3.79 -8.28 -0.53
CA ASP A 102 4.83 -8.56 -1.52
C ASP A 102 5.72 -7.35 -1.81
N ARG A 103 5.16 -6.13 -1.70
CA ARG A 103 5.91 -4.86 -1.77
C ARG A 103 6.76 -4.62 -0.52
N GLY A 104 6.61 -5.41 0.54
CA GLY A 104 7.29 -5.25 1.82
C GLY A 104 6.67 -4.19 2.74
N LEU A 105 5.39 -3.85 2.54
CA LEU A 105 4.66 -2.86 3.33
C LEU A 105 3.85 -3.52 4.45
N ILE A 106 3.58 -2.76 5.52
CA ILE A 106 2.74 -3.21 6.64
C ILE A 106 1.28 -2.88 6.33
N GLY A 107 0.37 -3.83 6.60
CA GLY A 107 -1.05 -3.57 6.49
C GLY A 107 -1.95 -4.60 7.17
N THR A 108 -3.24 -4.29 7.24
CA THR A 108 -4.30 -5.12 7.83
C THR A 108 -5.57 -5.07 6.97
N THR A 109 -6.49 -6.00 7.20
CA THR A 109 -7.87 -5.84 6.74
C THR A 109 -8.72 -5.06 7.76
N HIS A 110 -9.79 -4.42 7.30
CA HIS A 110 -10.83 -3.86 8.15
C HIS A 110 -12.22 -4.15 7.57
N ASP A 111 -13.14 -4.62 8.41
CA ASP A 111 -14.55 -4.75 8.08
C ASP A 111 -15.30 -3.52 8.61
N CYS A 112 -15.72 -2.63 7.71
CA CYS A 112 -16.50 -1.44 8.08
C CYS A 112 -17.98 -1.75 8.30
N CYS A 113 -18.48 -2.86 7.74
CA CYS A 113 -19.87 -3.26 7.80
C CYS A 113 -20.25 -3.78 9.20
N GLU A 114 -19.36 -4.50 9.89
CA GLU A 114 -19.61 -4.92 11.28
C GLU A 114 -19.79 -3.74 12.25
N VAL A 115 -19.09 -2.62 12.01
CA VAL A 115 -19.16 -1.44 12.89
C VAL A 115 -20.49 -0.71 12.74
N HIS A 116 -21.03 -0.62 11.51
CA HIS A 116 -22.35 -0.03 11.27
C HIS A 116 -23.48 -0.81 11.94
N HIS A 117 -23.40 -2.14 11.98
CA HIS A 117 -24.43 -2.97 12.58
C HIS A 117 -24.44 -2.91 14.12
N LYS A 118 -23.30 -2.60 14.76
CA LYS A 118 -23.21 -2.43 16.23
C LYS A 118 -23.59 -1.04 16.73
N ILE A 119 -23.52 -0.01 15.89
CA ILE A 119 -23.87 1.36 16.28
C ILE A 119 -25.38 1.64 16.15
N LEU A 120 -26.09 0.81 15.38
CA LEU A 120 -27.54 0.93 15.16
C LEU A 120 -28.38 -0.11 15.93
N SER A 121 -27.78 -0.84 16.88
CA SER A 121 -28.45 -1.77 17.81
C SER A 121 -28.42 -1.24 19.23
#